data_AF-A0A923IFM8-F1
#
_entry.id   AF-A0A923IFM8-F1
#
_cell.length_a   1.000
_cell.length_b   1.000
_cell.length_c   1.000
_cell.angle_alpha   90.00
_cell.angle_beta   90.00
_cell.angle_gamma   90.00
#
_symmetry.space_group_name_H-M   'P 1'
#
loop_
_entity.id
_entity.type
_entity.pdbx_description
1 polymer ?
#
loop_
_entity_poly.entity_id
_entity_poly.type
_entity_poly.pdbx_seq_one_letter_code
_entity_poly.pdbx_strand_id
1 'polypeptide(L)'
;MHSLSFLQLLFPSIPTYITYTWFVMALLAFFSFLATRRLQMTPGVFQNAMEVFVGAIDKLLLDTMGHHGKRFFPLIATLGFFILSSNLIGLIPGLESPTSNLNTTVAMALVVFFMTHIVGVQVQGLKYFKQFMGPV
;
A
#
# COMPACT_ATOMS: atom_id res chain seq x y z
N MET A 1 -19.81 15.51 12.71
CA MET A 1 -19.70 15.28 14.17
C MET A 1 -18.32 14.68 14.40
N HIS A 2 -17.40 15.41 15.01
CA HIS A 2 -16.09 14.86 15.37
C HIS A 2 -16.30 13.83 16.47
N SER A 3 -16.37 12.55 16.12
CA SER A 3 -16.13 11.50 17.12
C SER A 3 -14.75 11.78 17.70
N LEU A 4 -14.68 12.04 19.01
CA LEU A 4 -13.40 12.15 19.71
C LEU A 4 -12.70 10.80 19.58
N SER A 5 -11.90 10.70 18.54
CA SER A 5 -11.18 9.49 18.21
C SER A 5 -10.15 9.24 19.31
N PHE A 6 -9.94 7.97 19.68
CA PHE A 6 -9.07 7.61 20.80
C PHE A 6 -7.67 8.27 20.70
N LEU A 7 -7.14 8.38 19.49
CA LEU A 7 -5.83 8.99 19.24
C LEU A 7 -5.85 10.53 19.31
N GLN A 8 -6.98 11.18 19.05
CA GLN A 8 -7.11 12.64 19.18
C GLN A 8 -7.15 13.08 20.65
N LEU A 9 -7.60 12.21 21.55
CA LEU A 9 -7.46 12.45 23.00
C LEU A 9 -5.99 12.50 23.43
N LEU A 10 -5.13 11.73 22.77
CA LEU A 10 -3.68 11.69 23.04
C LEU A 10 -2.93 12.83 22.33
N PHE A 11 -3.34 13.20 21.11
CA PHE A 11 -2.72 14.24 20.28
C PHE A 11 -3.75 15.24 19.73
N PRO A 12 -4.22 16.20 20.54
CA PRO A 12 -5.33 17.09 20.17
C PRO A 12 -4.99 18.08 19.05
N SER A 13 -3.70 18.41 18.86
CA SER A 13 -3.25 19.41 17.89
C SER A 13 -3.01 18.87 16.48
N ILE A 14 -3.09 17.55 16.27
CA ILE A 14 -2.77 16.89 14.99
C ILE A 14 -4.06 16.37 14.33
N PRO A 15 -4.25 16.57 13.01
CA PRO A 15 -5.38 16.01 12.29
C PRO A 15 -5.48 14.48 12.43
N THR A 16 -6.70 13.96 12.57
CA THR A 16 -6.96 12.53 12.84
C THR A 16 -6.39 11.61 11.75
N TYR A 17 -6.56 11.96 10.47
CA TYR A 17 -6.02 11.16 9.37
C TYR A 17 -4.49 11.01 9.41
N ILE A 18 -3.75 11.98 9.97
CA ILE A 18 -2.29 11.90 10.13
C ILE A 18 -1.94 10.94 11.27
N THR A 19 -2.59 11.07 12.43
CA THR A 19 -2.31 10.21 13.59
C THR A 19 -2.66 8.75 13.29
N TYR A 20 -3.78 8.50 12.60
CA TYR A 20 -4.14 7.17 12.12
C TYR A 20 -3.17 6.65 11.06
N THR A 21 -2.64 7.49 10.16
CA THR A 21 -1.61 7.06 9.21
C THR A 21 -0.36 6.57 9.94
N TRP A 22 0.10 7.30 10.95
CA TRP A 22 1.24 6.89 11.78
C TRP A 22 0.96 5.61 12.55
N PHE A 23 -0.25 5.48 13.10
CA PHE A 23 -0.67 4.25 13.77
C PHE A 23 -0.63 3.04 12.82
N VAL A 24 -1.20 3.15 11.62
CA VAL A 24 -1.15 2.08 10.61
C VAL A 24 0.28 1.75 10.19
N MET A 25 1.14 2.76 9.99
CA MET A 25 2.54 2.53 9.65
C MET A 25 3.29 1.81 10.78
N ALA A 26 3.08 2.21 12.04
CA ALA A 26 3.69 1.56 13.20
C ALA A 26 3.20 0.10 13.33
N LEU A 27 1.90 -0.13 13.12
CA LEU A 27 1.30 -1.46 13.14
C LEU A 27 1.87 -2.36 12.04
N LEU A 28 1.97 -1.85 10.81
CA LEU A 28 2.56 -2.59 9.69
C LEU A 28 4.05 -2.88 9.91
N ALA A 29 4.81 -1.90 10.41
CA ALA A 29 6.22 -2.09 10.75
C ALA A 29 6.40 -3.14 11.84
N PHE A 30 5.55 -3.12 12.87
CA PHE A 30 5.54 -4.10 13.94
C PHE A 30 5.22 -5.51 13.44
N PHE A 31 4.16 -5.68 12.64
CA PHE A 31 3.81 -6.99 12.06
C PHE A 31 4.85 -7.49 11.06
N SER A 32 5.43 -6.60 10.24
CA SER A 32 6.51 -6.95 9.33
C SER A 32 7.76 -7.41 10.08
N PHE A 33 8.14 -6.70 11.15
CA PHE A 33 9.24 -7.11 12.03
C PHE A 33 8.96 -8.46 12.68
N LEU A 34 7.75 -8.69 13.19
CA LEU A 34 7.38 -9.95 13.81
C LEU A 34 7.39 -11.11 12.81
N ALA A 35 6.90 -10.88 11.59
CA ALA A 35 6.91 -11.87 10.50
C ALA A 35 8.33 -12.25 10.07
N THR A 36 9.25 -11.29 10.03
CA THR A 36 10.62 -11.50 9.51
C THR A 36 11.63 -11.95 10.57
N ARG A 37 11.33 -11.77 11.87
CA ARG A 37 12.27 -12.08 12.96
C ARG A 37 12.57 -13.58 13.11
N ARG A 38 11.67 -14.47 12.70
CA ARG A 38 11.83 -15.94 12.83
C ARG A 38 11.30 -16.68 11.61
N LEU A 39 11.92 -16.45 10.45
CA LEU A 39 11.60 -17.20 9.25
C LEU A 39 12.02 -18.67 9.44
N GLN A 40 11.06 -19.58 9.34
CA GLN A 40 11.28 -21.02 9.45
C GLN A 40 11.00 -21.69 8.11
N MET A 41 11.73 -22.78 7.82
CA MET A 41 11.50 -23.60 6.62
C MET A 41 10.13 -24.28 6.64
N THR A 42 9.64 -24.63 7.82
CA THR A 42 8.25 -25.08 8.03
C THR A 42 7.47 -23.89 8.60
N PRO A 43 6.68 -23.17 7.79
CA PRO A 43 6.06 -21.94 8.21
C PRO A 43 4.99 -22.19 9.29
N GLY A 44 5.01 -21.35 10.33
CA GLY A 44 3.88 -21.27 11.27
C GLY A 44 2.66 -20.62 10.63
N VAL A 45 1.50 -20.65 11.32
CA VAL A 45 0.21 -20.12 10.80
C VAL A 45 0.33 -18.67 10.31
N PHE A 46 1.02 -17.81 11.06
CA PHE A 46 1.20 -16.40 10.72
C PHE A 46 2.11 -16.20 9.50
N GLN A 47 3.22 -16.95 9.42
CA GLN A 47 4.12 -16.92 8.26
C GLN A 47 3.38 -17.40 7.00
N ASN A 48 2.60 -18.48 7.10
CA ASN A 48 1.81 -19.00 5.98
C ASN A 48 0.80 -17.97 5.45
N ALA A 49 0.08 -17.27 6.34
CA ALA A 49 -0.85 -16.22 5.92
C ALA A 49 -0.13 -15.06 5.17
N MET A 50 1.04 -14.65 5.66
CA MET A 50 1.87 -13.63 5.00
C MET A 50 2.42 -14.12 3.66
N GLU A 51 2.90 -15.36 3.57
CA GLU A 51 3.38 -15.95 2.33
C GLU A 51 2.29 -16.04 1.27
N VAL A 52 1.06 -16.41 1.64
CA VAL A 52 -0.09 -16.41 0.72
C VAL A 52 -0.35 -15.02 0.17
N PHE A 53 -0.32 -13.98 1.02
CA PHE A 53 -0.57 -12.61 0.60
C PHE A 53 0.55 -12.04 -0.28
N VAL A 54 1.81 -12.21 0.14
CA VAL A 54 3.01 -11.81 -0.63
C VAL A 54 3.05 -12.55 -1.97
N GLY A 55 2.75 -13.85 -1.96
CA GLY A 55 2.66 -14.68 -3.16
C GLY A 55 1.52 -14.26 -4.09
N ALA A 56 0.39 -13.78 -3.56
CA ALA A 56 -0.68 -13.23 -4.38
C ALA A 56 -0.25 -11.96 -5.11
N ILE A 57 0.52 -11.07 -4.45
CA ILE A 57 1.09 -9.88 -5.09
C ILE A 57 2.14 -10.27 -6.15
N ASP A 58 2.99 -11.26 -5.87
CA ASP A 58 4.01 -11.71 -6.83
C ASP A 58 3.36 -12.29 -8.09
N LYS A 59 2.33 -13.13 -7.91
CA LYS A 59 1.53 -13.66 -9.02
C LYS A 59 0.83 -12.56 -9.81
N LEU A 60 0.17 -11.61 -9.12
CA LEU A 60 -0.47 -10.47 -9.77
C LEU A 60 0.53 -9.71 -10.67
N LEU A 61 1.73 -9.47 -10.18
CA LEU A 61 2.79 -8.79 -10.92
C LEU A 61 3.29 -9.59 -12.12
N LEU A 62 3.49 -10.89 -11.93
CA LEU A 62 3.92 -11.79 -12.99
C LEU A 62 2.87 -11.89 -14.11
N ASP A 63 1.59 -12.01 -13.75
CA ASP A 63 0.50 -12.19 -14.71
C ASP A 63 0.21 -10.89 -15.48
N THR A 64 0.39 -9.73 -14.84
CA THR A 64 0.06 -8.43 -15.46
C THR A 64 1.24 -7.77 -16.18
N MET A 65 2.46 -7.91 -15.66
CA MET A 65 3.66 -7.19 -16.14
C MET A 65 4.80 -8.12 -16.55
N GLY A 66 4.65 -9.43 -16.39
CA GLY A 66 5.71 -10.40 -16.64
C GLY A 66 6.86 -10.32 -15.62
N HIS A 67 7.99 -10.96 -15.91
CA HIS A 67 9.15 -11.00 -15.00
C HIS A 67 9.75 -9.62 -14.69
N HIS A 68 9.63 -8.66 -15.60
CA HIS A 68 10.06 -7.27 -15.36
C HIS A 68 9.21 -6.56 -14.30
N GLY A 69 7.99 -7.04 -14.04
CA GLY A 69 7.09 -6.54 -13.00
C GLY A 69 7.64 -6.65 -11.58
N LYS A 70 8.52 -7.63 -11.32
CA LYS A 70 9.08 -7.87 -9.97
C LYS A 70 9.83 -6.66 -9.40
N ARG A 71 10.36 -5.77 -10.24
CA ARG A 71 11.00 -4.53 -9.78
C ARG A 71 10.04 -3.57 -9.06
N PHE A 72 8.73 -3.68 -9.34
CA PHE A 72 7.68 -2.87 -8.73
C PHE A 72 7.05 -3.54 -7.52
N PHE A 73 7.49 -4.76 -7.17
CA PHE A 73 7.00 -5.50 -6.03
C PHE A 73 6.99 -4.69 -4.74
N PRO A 74 8.07 -3.98 -4.34
CA PRO A 74 8.05 -3.21 -3.09
C PRO A 74 6.95 -2.15 -3.07
N LEU A 75 6.77 -1.39 -4.16
CA LEU A 75 5.76 -0.34 -4.24
C LEU A 75 4.34 -0.91 -4.14
N ILE A 76 4.05 -1.94 -4.93
CA ILE A 76 2.70 -2.53 -5.00
C ILE A 76 2.37 -3.27 -3.70
N ALA A 77 3.33 -4.00 -3.13
CA ALA A 77 3.14 -4.67 -1.86
C ALA A 77 2.89 -3.65 -0.73
N THR A 78 3.70 -2.59 -0.62
CA THR A 78 3.51 -1.57 0.42
C THR A 78 2.16 -0.87 0.29
N LEU A 79 1.77 -0.46 -0.93
CA LEU A 79 0.45 0.14 -1.16
C LEU A 79 -0.68 -0.84 -0.82
N GLY A 80 -0.56 -2.10 -1.26
CA GLY A 80 -1.54 -3.14 -0.98
C GLY A 80 -1.74 -3.37 0.52
N PHE A 81 -0.64 -3.58 1.27
CA PHE A 81 -0.69 -3.73 2.72
C PHE A 81 -1.24 -2.49 3.42
N PHE A 82 -0.80 -1.29 3.03
CA PHE A 82 -1.25 -0.05 3.64
C PHE A 82 -2.75 0.19 3.43
N ILE A 83 -3.23 0.06 2.19
CA ILE A 83 -4.64 0.26 1.84
C ILE A 83 -5.51 -0.79 2.53
N LEU A 84 -5.09 -2.07 2.52
CA LEU A 84 -5.82 -3.15 3.17
C LEU A 84 -5.94 -2.90 4.68
N SER A 85 -4.82 -2.64 5.36
CA SER A 85 -4.82 -2.41 6.82
C SER A 85 -5.61 -1.16 7.20
N SER A 86 -5.51 -0.09 6.42
CA SER A 86 -6.29 1.14 6.64
C SER A 86 -7.80 0.85 6.55
N ASN A 87 -8.22 0.15 5.49
CA ASN A 87 -9.62 -0.18 5.28
C ASN A 87 -10.16 -1.15 6.36
N LEU A 88 -9.36 -2.11 6.81
CA LEU A 88 -9.74 -3.03 7.89
C LEU A 88 -9.87 -2.32 9.24
N ILE A 89 -8.96 -1.40 9.56
CA ILE A 89 -9.02 -0.64 10.81
C ILE A 89 -10.25 0.27 10.86
N GLY A 90 -10.66 0.84 9.72
CA GLY A 90 -11.88 1.64 9.63
C GLY A 90 -13.19 0.86 9.91
N LEU A 91 -13.16 -0.47 9.92
CA LEU A 91 -14.31 -1.30 10.29
C LEU A 91 -14.49 -1.40 11.81
N ILE A 92 -13.44 -1.14 12.59
CA ILE A 92 -13.46 -1.22 14.05
C ILE A 92 -14.16 0.04 14.61
N PRO A 93 -15.25 -0.10 15.39
CA PRO A 93 -15.93 1.05 15.98
C PRO A 93 -14.97 1.93 16.79
N GLY A 94 -14.95 3.23 16.50
CA GLY A 94 -14.10 4.20 17.20
C GLY A 94 -12.70 4.40 16.60
N LEU A 95 -12.32 3.67 15.54
CA LEU A 95 -11.12 3.94 14.74
C LEU A 95 -11.52 4.57 13.40
N GLU A 96 -10.70 5.50 12.92
CA GLU A 96 -10.88 6.11 11.59
C GLU A 96 -9.84 5.55 10.61
N SER A 97 -10.26 5.31 9.37
CA SER A 97 -9.34 4.89 8.32
C SER A 97 -8.59 6.10 7.74
N PRO A 98 -7.24 6.04 7.59
CA PRO A 98 -6.48 7.03 6.81
C PRO A 98 -7.00 7.26 5.39
N THR A 99 -7.58 6.23 4.75
CA THR A 99 -8.09 6.27 3.37
C THR A 99 -9.45 6.96 3.24
N SER A 100 -10.09 7.32 4.35
CA SER A 100 -11.31 8.15 4.33
C SER A 100 -11.04 9.60 3.91
N ASN A 101 -9.79 10.05 4.04
CA ASN A 101 -9.36 11.38 3.62
C ASN A 101 -8.83 11.36 2.18
N LEU A 102 -9.35 12.28 1.36
CA LEU A 102 -8.95 12.42 -0.05
C LEU A 102 -7.45 12.71 -0.22
N ASN A 103 -6.83 13.45 0.69
CA ASN A 103 -5.41 13.78 0.60
C ASN A 103 -4.54 12.52 0.63
N THR A 104 -4.90 11.53 1.46
CA THR A 104 -4.18 10.25 1.56
C THR A 104 -4.31 9.45 0.27
N THR A 105 -5.52 9.35 -0.29
CA THR A 105 -5.77 8.58 -1.51
C THR A 105 -5.16 9.24 -2.74
N VAL A 106 -5.27 10.57 -2.85
CA VAL A 106 -4.64 11.36 -3.92
C VAL A 106 -3.12 11.27 -3.84
N ALA A 107 -2.52 11.33 -2.65
CA ALA A 107 -1.07 11.20 -2.51
C ALA A 107 -0.56 9.85 -3.07
N MET A 108 -1.22 8.75 -2.71
CA MET A 108 -0.89 7.42 -3.27
C MET A 108 -1.12 7.35 -4.78
N ALA A 109 -2.24 7.90 -5.26
CA ALA A 109 -2.58 7.91 -6.68
C ALA A 109 -1.53 8.68 -7.51
N LEU A 110 -1.07 9.83 -7.02
CA LEU A 110 -0.03 10.63 -7.68
C LEU A 110 1.29 9.88 -7.76
N VAL A 111 1.72 9.21 -6.69
CA VAL A 111 2.95 8.39 -6.71
C VAL A 111 2.87 7.31 -7.80
N VAL A 112 1.76 6.57 -7.86
CA VAL A 112 1.56 5.54 -8.89
C VAL A 112 1.48 6.16 -10.28
N PHE A 113 0.74 7.26 -10.43
CA PHE A 113 0.56 7.96 -11.71
C PHE A 113 1.89 8.45 -12.29
N PHE A 114 2.71 9.13 -11.51
CA PHE A 114 4.02 9.58 -11.99
C PHE A 114 4.95 8.39 -12.26
N MET A 115 4.93 7.36 -11.41
CA MET A 115 5.73 6.16 -11.63
C MET A 115 5.40 5.49 -12.97
N THR A 116 4.11 5.31 -13.30
CA THR A 116 3.72 4.66 -14.55
C THR A 116 4.16 5.46 -15.78
N HIS A 117 4.05 6.80 -15.74
CA HIS A 117 4.46 7.66 -16.85
C HIS A 117 5.99 7.70 -17.01
N ILE A 118 6.74 7.83 -15.91
CA ILE A 118 8.21 7.81 -15.94
C ILE A 118 8.70 6.50 -16.54
N VAL A 119 8.13 5.38 -16.10
CA VAL A 119 8.49 4.05 -16.61
C VAL A 119 8.08 3.88 -18.07
N GLY A 120 6.89 4.34 -18.45
CA GLY A 120 6.42 4.29 -19.83
C GLY A 120 7.38 4.99 -20.79
N VAL A 121 7.83 6.19 -20.42
CA VAL A 121 8.83 6.95 -21.18
C VAL A 121 10.20 6.25 -21.16
N GLN A 122 10.64 5.68 -20.04
CA GLN A 122 11.91 4.95 -19.98
C GLN A 122 11.95 3.70 -20.87
N VAL A 123 10.85 2.95 -20.95
CA VAL A 123 10.79 1.68 -21.69
C VAL A 123 10.53 1.90 -23.17
N GLN A 124 9.64 2.85 -23.53
CA GLN A 124 9.20 3.05 -24.92
C GLN A 124 9.78 4.32 -25.57
N GLY A 125 10.46 5.18 -24.81
CA GLY A 125 10.99 6.46 -25.28
C GLY A 125 9.87 7.40 -25.76
N LEU A 126 10.19 8.24 -26.75
CA LEU A 126 9.22 9.16 -27.37
C LEU A 126 8.04 8.44 -28.05
N LYS A 127 8.14 7.13 -28.30
CA LYS A 127 7.02 6.33 -28.83
C LYS A 127 5.90 6.13 -27.81
N TYR A 128 6.17 6.30 -26.51
CA TYR A 128 5.15 6.26 -25.45
C TYR A 128 3.99 7.23 -25.74
N PHE A 129 4.31 8.45 -26.18
CA PHE A 129 3.28 9.44 -26.49
C PHE A 129 2.41 9.06 -27.70
N LYS A 130 2.93 8.23 -28.61
CA LYS A 130 2.14 7.72 -29.74
C LYS A 130 1.04 6.77 -29.29
N GLN A 131 1.19 6.10 -28.13
CA GLN A 131 0.16 5.23 -27.57
C GLN A 131 -1.12 6.01 -27.20
N PHE A 132 -1.01 7.31 -26.93
CA PHE A 132 -2.17 8.18 -26.65
C PHE A 132 -2.85 8.72 -27.91
N MET A 133 -2.24 8.54 -29.09
CA MET A 133 -2.76 9.08 -30.35
C MET A 133 -3.65 8.08 -31.13
N GLY A 134 -3.95 6.91 -30.54
CA GLY A 134 -4.75 5.86 -31.18
C GLY A 134 -3.93 4.92 -32.06
N PRO A 135 -4.54 3.84 -32.60
CA PRO A 135 -3.86 2.92 -33.50
C PRO A 135 -3.47 3.66 -34.79
N VAL A 136 -2.16 3.77 -35.04
CA VAL A 136 -1.60 4.18 -36.33
C VAL A 136 -1.51 3.00 -37.28
#